data_AF-A0A2K9F5T1-F1
#
_entry.id   AF-A0A2K9F5T1-F1
#
_cell.length_a   1.000
_cell.length_b   1.000
_cell.length_c   1.000
_cell.angle_alpha   90.00
_cell.angle_beta   90.00
_cell.angle_gamma   90.00
#
_symmetry.space_group_name_H-M   'P 1'
#
loop_
_entity.id
_entity.type
_entity.pdbx_description
1 polymer ?
#
loop_
_entity_poly.entity_id
_entity_poly.type
_entity_poly.pdbx_seq_one_letter_code
_entity_poly.pdbx_strand_id
1 'polypeptide(L)'
;MTTAEKQNQARLHDAARLNRVAELVDAIRACAPEDAEIVLSIFLEELRGDDPQTELIEVQSDAEFWAGLASFDQLRAYFIATGSRLVRYPLGINGRKRMIQVMLAGMTPAERQTVIAELARGETRQVAG
;
A
#
# COMPACT_ATOMS: atom_id res chain seq x y z
N MET A 1 -7.31 -21.18 -38.84
CA MET A 1 -8.07 -21.22 -37.58
C MET A 1 -9.44 -20.62 -37.83
N THR A 2 -10.49 -21.42 -37.68
CA THR A 2 -11.89 -21.06 -37.97
C THR A 2 -12.49 -20.22 -36.84
N THR A 3 -13.57 -19.49 -37.13
CA THR A 3 -14.28 -18.66 -36.13
C THR A 3 -14.79 -19.47 -34.94
N ALA A 4 -15.18 -20.73 -35.16
CA ALA A 4 -15.61 -21.65 -34.12
C ALA A 4 -14.47 -22.07 -33.16
N GLU A 5 -13.25 -22.25 -33.69
CA GLU A 5 -12.07 -22.57 -32.87
C GLU A 5 -11.69 -21.39 -31.95
N LYS A 6 -11.77 -20.15 -32.45
CA LYS A 6 -11.52 -18.93 -31.65
C LYS A 6 -12.53 -18.77 -30.51
N GLN A 7 -13.81 -19.02 -30.77
CA GLN A 7 -14.87 -18.93 -29.76
C GLN A 7 -14.76 -20.03 -28.69
N ASN A 8 -14.36 -21.24 -29.08
CA ASN A 8 -14.13 -22.33 -28.14
C ASN A 8 -12.92 -22.05 -27.23
N GLN A 9 -11.85 -21.47 -27.79
CA GLN A 9 -10.64 -21.11 -27.05
C GLN A 9 -10.88 -19.96 -26.05
N ALA A 10 -11.71 -18.96 -26.42
CA ALA A 10 -12.12 -17.89 -25.50
C ALA A 10 -12.95 -18.42 -24.32
N ARG A 11 -13.90 -19.34 -24.58
CA ARG A 11 -14.70 -19.98 -23.53
C ARG A 11 -13.87 -20.82 -22.56
N LEU A 12 -12.88 -21.56 -23.08
CA LEU A 12 -11.94 -22.33 -22.25
C LEU A 12 -11.08 -21.41 -21.38
N HIS A 13 -10.66 -20.25 -21.92
CA HIS A 13 -9.93 -19.24 -21.17
C HIS A 13 -10.79 -18.64 -20.03
N ASP A 14 -12.07 -18.35 -20.29
CA ASP A 14 -12.99 -17.86 -19.26
C ASP A 14 -13.29 -18.90 -18.18
N ALA A 15 -13.48 -20.16 -18.56
CA ALA A 15 -13.68 -21.26 -17.60
C ALA A 15 -12.44 -21.47 -16.71
N ALA A 16 -11.25 -21.45 -17.30
CA ALA A 16 -10.00 -21.54 -16.54
C ALA A 16 -9.79 -20.34 -15.61
N ARG A 17 -10.18 -19.13 -16.05
CA ARG A 17 -10.16 -17.93 -15.21
C ARG A 17 -11.09 -18.08 -14.01
N LEU A 18 -12.31 -18.54 -14.21
CA LEU A 18 -13.30 -18.73 -13.13
C LEU A 18 -12.86 -19.81 -12.13
N ASN A 19 -12.26 -20.91 -12.59
CA ASN A 19 -11.69 -21.92 -11.70
C ASN A 19 -10.58 -21.34 -10.81
N ARG A 20 -9.68 -20.54 -11.37
CA ARG A 20 -8.64 -19.86 -10.58
C ARG A 20 -9.20 -18.91 -9.54
N VAL A 21 -10.30 -18.21 -9.85
CA VAL A 21 -10.99 -17.35 -8.88
C VAL A 21 -11.56 -18.19 -7.73
N ALA A 22 -12.18 -19.33 -8.03
CA ALA A 22 -12.70 -20.23 -7.00
C ALA A 22 -11.57 -20.78 -6.11
N GLU A 23 -10.48 -21.26 -6.71
CA GLU A 23 -9.29 -21.73 -5.99
C GLU A 23 -8.70 -20.64 -5.08
N LEU A 24 -8.62 -19.40 -5.56
CA LEU A 24 -8.14 -18.27 -4.76
C LEU A 24 -9.07 -17.96 -3.58
N VAL A 25 -10.38 -17.95 -3.81
CA VAL A 25 -11.39 -17.72 -2.75
C VAL A 25 -11.31 -18.82 -1.69
N ASP A 26 -11.17 -20.07 -2.09
CA ASP A 26 -11.05 -21.19 -1.17
C ASP A 26 -9.74 -21.12 -0.37
N ALA A 27 -8.63 -20.75 -1.03
CA ALA A 27 -7.36 -20.53 -0.36
C ALA A 27 -7.43 -19.41 0.70
N ILE A 28 -8.06 -18.28 0.36
CA ILE A 28 -8.26 -17.15 1.31
C ILE A 28 -9.11 -17.59 2.50
N ARG A 29 -10.18 -18.35 2.27
CA ARG A 29 -11.07 -18.85 3.33
C ARG A 29 -10.40 -19.88 4.25
N ALA A 30 -9.37 -20.57 3.76
CA ALA A 30 -8.61 -21.53 4.54
C ALA A 30 -7.56 -20.87 5.45
N CYS A 31 -7.26 -19.59 5.27
CA CYS A 31 -6.36 -18.82 6.12
C CYS A 31 -7.05 -18.32 7.39
N ALA A 32 -6.26 -18.06 8.45
CA ALA A 32 -6.74 -17.24 9.56
C ALA A 32 -7.10 -15.84 9.05
N PRO A 33 -8.15 -15.17 9.59
CA PRO A 33 -8.57 -13.86 9.12
C PRO A 33 -7.45 -12.82 9.10
N GLU A 34 -6.60 -12.83 10.12
CA GLU A 34 -5.46 -11.92 10.25
C GLU A 34 -4.43 -12.17 9.14
N ASP A 35 -4.11 -13.43 8.85
CA ASP A 35 -3.14 -13.79 7.80
C ASP A 35 -3.69 -13.49 6.39
N ALA A 36 -4.98 -13.76 6.17
CA ALA A 36 -5.67 -13.47 4.91
C ALA A 36 -5.66 -11.98 4.60
N GLU A 37 -5.99 -11.14 5.60
CA GLU A 37 -5.98 -9.69 5.46
C GLU A 37 -4.60 -9.15 5.09
N ILE A 38 -3.55 -9.67 5.73
CA ILE A 38 -2.16 -9.31 5.49
C ILE A 38 -1.74 -9.63 4.05
N VAL A 39 -1.97 -10.87 3.62
CA VAL A 39 -1.55 -11.34 2.28
C VAL A 39 -2.32 -10.59 1.18
N LEU A 40 -3.63 -10.41 1.36
CA LEU A 40 -4.45 -9.65 0.41
C LEU A 40 -4.03 -8.19 0.34
N SER A 41 -3.69 -7.56 1.47
CA SER A 41 -3.23 -6.17 1.49
C SER A 41 -1.94 -5.99 0.69
N ILE A 42 -0.95 -6.88 0.88
CA ILE A 42 0.30 -6.86 0.11
C ILE A 42 0.01 -7.05 -1.39
N PHE A 43 -0.78 -8.07 -1.74
CA PHE A 43 -1.09 -8.39 -3.12
C PHE A 43 -1.83 -7.24 -3.83
N LEU A 44 -2.79 -6.61 -3.14
CA LEU A 44 -3.50 -5.44 -3.65
C LEU A 44 -2.58 -4.22 -3.77
N GLU A 45 -1.64 -4.01 -2.84
CA GLU A 45 -0.61 -2.97 -2.97
C GLU A 45 0.32 -3.19 -4.17
N GLU A 46 0.67 -4.44 -4.47
CA GLU A 46 1.49 -4.79 -5.64
C GLU A 46 0.73 -4.61 -6.95
N LEU A 47 -0.54 -5.02 -7.01
CA LEU A 47 -1.41 -4.80 -8.17
C LEU A 47 -1.69 -3.32 -8.45
N ARG A 48 -1.68 -2.48 -7.41
CA ARG A 48 -1.85 -1.02 -7.52
C ARG A 48 -0.65 -0.30 -8.15
N GLY A 49 0.38 -1.03 -8.59
CA GLY A 49 1.54 -0.47 -9.27
C GLY A 49 1.21 0.43 -10.46
N ASP A 50 0.12 0.17 -11.21
CA ASP A 50 -0.10 0.80 -12.53
C ASP A 50 -1.57 1.16 -12.96
N ASP A 51 -2.63 1.08 -12.14
CA ASP A 51 -4.03 1.38 -12.59
C ASP A 51 -4.91 2.11 -11.52
N PRO A 52 -5.80 3.07 -11.90
CA PRO A 52 -6.47 4.00 -10.98
C PRO A 52 -7.78 3.43 -10.41
N GLN A 53 -8.36 3.85 -9.29
CA GLN A 53 -8.01 4.67 -8.13
C GLN A 53 -9.32 5.04 -7.37
N THR A 54 -10.51 4.52 -7.71
CA THR A 54 -11.80 5.11 -7.29
C THR A 54 -12.05 5.08 -5.78
N GLU A 55 -11.94 3.93 -5.11
CA GLU A 55 -12.14 3.87 -3.64
C GLU A 55 -11.00 4.56 -2.86
N LEU A 56 -9.79 4.59 -3.44
CA LEU A 56 -8.66 5.29 -2.84
C LEU A 56 -8.78 6.81 -3.01
N ILE A 57 -9.36 7.30 -4.11
CA ILE A 57 -9.63 8.72 -4.34
C ILE A 57 -10.58 9.26 -3.28
N GLU A 58 -11.62 8.51 -2.92
CA GLU A 58 -12.56 8.93 -1.87
C GLU A 58 -11.86 8.99 -0.50
N VAL A 59 -11.13 7.95 -0.12
CA VAL A 59 -10.39 7.93 1.16
C VAL A 59 -9.29 9.01 1.20
N GLN A 60 -8.61 9.24 0.08
CA GLN A 60 -7.55 10.25 -0.02
C GLN A 60 -8.13 11.67 -0.02
N SER A 61 -9.24 11.89 -0.71
CA SER A 61 -9.98 13.16 -0.71
C SER A 61 -10.47 13.51 0.70
N ASP A 62 -11.02 12.53 1.42
CA ASP A 62 -11.44 12.73 2.82
C ASP A 62 -10.24 13.04 3.71
N ALA A 63 -9.13 12.31 3.56
CA ALA A 63 -7.91 12.54 4.32
C ALA A 63 -7.34 13.95 4.06
N GLU A 64 -7.32 14.39 2.80
CA GLU A 64 -6.88 15.73 2.41
C GLU A 64 -7.81 16.82 2.97
N PHE A 65 -9.12 16.61 2.93
CA PHE A 65 -10.10 17.51 3.53
C PHE A 65 -9.87 17.68 5.04
N TRP A 66 -9.75 16.58 5.78
CA TRP A 66 -9.52 16.64 7.23
C TRP A 66 -8.14 17.20 7.58
N ALA A 67 -7.11 16.91 6.78
CA ALA A 67 -5.78 17.49 6.95
C ALA A 67 -5.79 19.02 6.72
N GLY A 68 -6.58 19.51 5.76
CA GLY A 68 -6.71 20.95 5.50
C GLY A 68 -7.39 21.73 6.63
N LEU A 69 -8.20 21.07 7.46
CA LEU A 69 -8.86 21.68 8.63
C LEU A 69 -8.05 21.54 9.93
N ALA A 70 -7.06 20.65 9.95
CA ALA A 70 -6.29 20.34 11.14
C ALA A 70 -5.23 21.43 11.44
N SER A 71 -4.99 21.68 12.74
CA SER A 71 -3.86 22.49 13.17
C SER A 71 -2.54 21.77 12.94
N PHE A 72 -1.42 22.51 12.98
CA PHE A 72 -0.09 21.94 12.88
C PHE A 72 0.17 20.83 13.91
N ASP A 73 -0.24 21.04 15.17
CA ASP A 73 -0.06 20.03 16.23
C ASP A 73 -0.92 18.78 16.00
N GLN A 74 -2.14 18.95 15.47
CA GLN A 74 -3.00 17.83 15.10
C GLN A 74 -2.39 17.02 13.95
N LEU A 75 -1.89 17.69 12.91
CA LEU A 75 -1.20 17.04 11.80
C LEU A 75 0.02 16.26 12.28
N ARG A 76 0.85 16.86 13.14
CA ARG A 76 2.02 16.20 13.73
C ARG A 76 1.62 14.96 14.54
N ALA A 77 0.61 15.09 15.41
CA ALA A 77 0.15 13.98 16.25
C ALA A 77 -0.45 12.84 15.42
N TYR A 78 -1.31 13.15 14.45
CA TYR A 78 -1.89 12.16 13.55
C TYR A 78 -0.85 11.46 12.70
N PHE A 79 0.11 12.21 12.14
CA PHE A 79 1.21 11.64 11.37
C PHE A 79 2.02 10.61 12.18
N ILE A 80 2.41 10.95 13.41
CA ILE A 80 3.17 10.04 14.28
C ILE A 80 2.34 8.81 14.67
N ALA A 81 1.09 9.00 15.07
CA ALA A 81 0.22 7.91 15.52
C ALA A 81 -0.11 6.94 14.39
N THR A 82 -0.52 7.47 13.22
CA THR A 82 -0.83 6.66 12.03
C THR A 82 0.42 6.00 11.47
N GLY A 83 1.55 6.72 11.37
CA GLY A 83 2.83 6.16 10.95
C GLY A 83 3.28 4.99 11.84
N SER A 84 3.19 5.15 13.16
CA SER A 84 3.54 4.09 14.12
C SER A 84 2.66 2.86 13.99
N ARG A 85 1.37 3.05 13.67
CA ARG A 85 0.43 1.95 13.41
C ARG A 85 0.75 1.26 12.08
N LEU A 86 1.05 2.04 11.03
CA LEU A 86 1.38 1.53 9.70
C LEU A 86 2.69 0.74 9.66
N VAL A 87 3.67 1.08 10.49
CA VAL A 87 4.91 0.28 10.65
C VAL A 87 4.61 -1.15 11.13
N ARG A 88 3.54 -1.34 11.91
CA ARG A 88 3.08 -2.66 12.36
C ARG A 88 2.19 -3.37 11.35
N TYR A 89 1.73 -2.66 10.31
CA TYR A 89 1.05 -3.27 9.19
C TYR A 89 2.08 -3.86 8.22
N PRO A 90 1.75 -4.97 7.54
CA PRO A 90 2.61 -5.54 6.53
C PRO A 90 2.48 -4.77 5.22
N LEU A 91 2.97 -3.54 5.24
CA LEU A 91 3.18 -2.77 4.02
C LEU A 91 4.18 -3.52 3.14
N GLY A 92 3.83 -3.73 1.87
CA GLY A 92 4.76 -4.23 0.88
C GLY A 92 5.96 -3.28 0.72
N ILE A 93 7.00 -3.71 0.01
CA ILE A 93 8.19 -2.87 -0.23
C ILE A 93 7.83 -1.51 -0.87
N ASN A 94 6.80 -1.50 -1.72
CA ASN A 94 6.29 -0.30 -2.39
C ASN A 94 5.55 0.63 -1.43
N GLY A 95 4.73 0.10 -0.51
CA GLY A 95 4.07 0.88 0.54
C GLY A 95 5.09 1.56 1.46
N ARG A 96 6.12 0.82 1.90
CA ARG A 96 7.22 1.36 2.71
C ARG A 96 7.99 2.45 1.96
N LYS A 97 8.32 2.23 0.68
CA LYS A 97 9.00 3.22 -0.17
C LYS A 97 8.18 4.51 -0.27
N ARG A 98 6.86 4.41 -0.46
CA ARG A 98 5.97 5.58 -0.58
C ARG A 98 5.91 6.39 0.72
N MET A 99 5.86 5.72 1.87
CA MET A 99 5.95 6.41 3.17
C MET A 99 7.27 7.16 3.36
N ILE A 100 8.40 6.51 3.04
CA ILE A 100 9.72 7.13 3.11
C ILE A 100 9.79 8.34 2.17
N GLN A 101 9.26 8.23 0.95
CA GLN A 101 9.20 9.34 0.00
C GLN A 101 8.43 10.54 0.55
N VAL A 102 7.27 10.32 1.20
CA VAL A 102 6.50 11.39 1.85
C VAL A 102 7.31 12.05 2.97
N MET A 103 7.97 11.27 3.83
CA MET A 103 8.82 11.80 4.90
C MET A 103 9.98 12.65 4.39
N LEU A 104 10.57 12.28 3.25
CA LEU A 104 11.71 12.97 2.66
C LEU A 104 11.33 14.11 1.70
N ALA A 105 10.05 14.23 1.31
CA ALA A 105 9.61 15.15 0.26
C ALA A 105 9.98 16.61 0.55
N GLY A 106 9.90 17.04 1.81
CA GLY A 106 10.24 18.39 2.25
C GLY A 106 11.74 18.67 2.46
N MET A 107 12.60 17.65 2.35
CA MET A 107 14.03 17.78 2.58
C MET A 107 14.80 18.06 1.28
N THR A 108 15.86 18.85 1.37
CA THR A 108 16.86 19.01 0.32
C THR A 108 17.64 17.70 0.08
N PRO A 109 18.26 17.51 -1.10
CA PRO A 109 19.08 16.33 -1.36
C PRO A 109 20.18 16.10 -0.32
N ALA A 110 20.78 17.17 0.20
CA ALA A 110 21.80 17.11 1.24
C ALA A 110 21.24 16.61 2.58
N GLU A 111 20.09 17.14 3.01
CA GLU A 111 19.42 16.68 4.24
C GLU A 111 18.98 15.23 4.14
N ARG A 112 18.44 14.81 2.98
CA ARG A 112 18.08 13.40 2.73
C ARG A 112 19.28 12.49 2.89
N GLN A 113 20.42 12.87 2.32
CA GLN A 113 21.65 12.08 2.39
C GLN A 113 22.15 11.95 3.84
N THR A 114 22.11 13.03 4.61
CA THR A 114 22.47 13.03 6.03
C THR A 114 21.57 12.11 6.84
N VAL A 115 20.24 12.25 6.70
CA VAL A 115 19.26 11.44 7.43
C VAL A 115 19.39 9.95 7.09
N ILE A 116 19.53 9.60 5.81
CA ILE A 116 19.73 8.20 5.40
C ILE A 116 21.04 7.64 5.99
N ALA A 117 22.11 8.43 6.00
CA ALA A 117 23.39 8.01 6.57
C ALA A 117 23.34 7.87 8.10
N GLU A 118 22.56 8.68 8.81
CA GLU A 118 22.32 8.55 10.26
C GLU A 118 21.49 7.31 10.59
N LEU A 119 20.41 7.07 9.84
CA LEU A 119 19.57 5.88 9.98
C LEU A 119 20.36 4.59 9.72
N ALA A 120 21.22 4.56 8.69
CA ALA A 120 22.07 3.41 8.39
C ALA A 120 23.10 3.12 9.50
N ARG A 121 23.48 4.13 10.29
CA ARG A 121 24.39 4.00 11.43
C ARG A 121 23.68 3.67 12.74
N GLY A 122 22.34 3.68 12.77
CA GLY A 122 21.55 3.49 13.99
C GLY A 122 21.56 4.69 14.94
N GLU A 123 21.99 5.87 14.49
CA GLU A 123 22.07 7.09 15.28
C GLU A 123 20.73 7.85 15.22
N THR A 124 19.67 7.33 15.83
CA THR A 124 18.42 8.10 15.97
C THR A 124 18.58 9.07 17.14
N ARG A 125 18.90 10.35 16.86
CA ARG A 125 18.81 11.39 17.91
C ARG A 125 17.34 11.55 18.31
N GLN A 126 17.07 11.28 19.58
CA GLN A 126 15.80 11.59 20.24
C GLN A 126 15.62 13.12 20.22
N VAL A 127 14.76 13.62 19.35
CA VAL A 127 14.41 15.05 19.33
C VAL A 127 13.48 15.29 20.52
N ALA A 128 13.97 16.05 21.50
CA ALA A 128 13.23 16.39 22.69
C ALA A 128 12.07 17.35 22.37
N GLY A 129 10.87 17.01 22.86
CA GLY A 129 9.75 17.91 23.23
C GLY A 129 9.20 18.85 22.16
#